data_AF-A0A2H9T9T7-F1
#
_entry.id   AF-A0A2H9T9T7-F1
#
_cell.length_a   1.000
_cell.length_b   1.000
_cell.length_c   1.000
_cell.angle_alpha   90.00
_cell.angle_beta   90.00
_cell.angle_gamma   90.00
#
_symmetry.space_group_name_H-M   'P 1'
#
loop_
_entity.id
_entity.type
_entity.pdbx_description
1 polymer ?
#
loop_
_entity_poly.entity_id
_entity_poly.type
_entity_poly.pdbx_seq_one_letter_code
_entity_poly.pdbx_strand_id
1 'polypeptide(L)'
;MAEAPDRYSGYYNHFHAITRILVWRQLLWGTAFYGNYVLLIRYFLDELHYSEADTLMMLGAFWAAGPVFAAIGGFVADRYIGSFRAICIGYSVYTIGFFLLGAGAYTLSIPLSIFFRCSDRLCPWAIIDQPNGITG
;
A
#
# COMPACT_ATOMS: atom_id res chain seq x y z
N MET A 1 -9.04 42.18 -25.01
CA MET A 1 -8.84 40.93 -24.23
C MET A 1 -8.13 39.97 -25.16
N ALA A 2 -6.90 39.58 -24.87
CA ALA A 2 -6.06 38.82 -25.79
C ALA A 2 -6.53 37.34 -25.83
N GLU A 3 -6.96 36.90 -27.01
CA GLU A 3 -7.26 35.50 -27.34
C GLU A 3 -5.95 34.68 -27.25
N ALA A 4 -5.89 33.69 -26.35
CA ALA A 4 -4.75 32.77 -26.26
C ALA A 4 -4.93 31.63 -27.29
N PRO A 5 -3.86 31.19 -28.00
CA PRO A 5 -3.99 30.18 -29.05
C PRO A 5 -4.47 28.82 -28.51
N ASP A 6 -5.39 28.22 -29.26
CA ASP A 6 -6.04 26.90 -29.21
C ASP A 6 -5.12 25.68 -29.03
N ARG A 7 -3.79 25.89 -29.03
CA ARG A 7 -2.77 24.86 -28.81
C ARG A 7 -2.85 24.17 -27.44
N TYR A 8 -3.53 24.79 -26.46
CA TYR A 8 -3.76 24.20 -25.14
C TYR A 8 -4.79 23.07 -25.15
N SER A 9 -5.73 23.01 -26.11
CA SER A 9 -6.77 21.97 -26.16
C SER A 9 -6.19 20.57 -26.40
N GLY A 10 -5.23 20.44 -27.34
CA GLY A 10 -4.52 19.18 -27.60
C GLY A 10 -3.62 18.74 -26.43
N TYR A 11 -2.92 19.69 -25.80
CA TYR A 11 -2.13 19.43 -24.59
C TYR A 11 -3.01 19.08 -23.39
N TYR A 12 -4.20 19.69 -23.25
CA TYR A 12 -5.16 19.37 -22.19
C TYR A 12 -5.66 17.94 -22.28
N ASN A 13 -5.96 17.44 -23.49
CA ASN A 13 -6.46 16.09 -23.69
C ASN A 13 -5.39 15.02 -23.36
N HIS A 14 -4.13 15.28 -23.76
CA HIS A 14 -3.01 14.41 -23.43
C HIS A 14 -2.64 14.48 -21.94
N PHE A 15 -2.62 15.69 -21.36
CA PHE A 15 -2.39 15.90 -19.93
C PHE A 15 -3.47 15.23 -19.08
N HIS A 16 -4.75 15.34 -19.45
CA HIS A 16 -5.85 14.63 -18.78
C HIS A 16 -5.70 13.11 -18.87
N ALA A 17 -5.18 12.57 -19.97
CA ALA A 17 -4.93 11.13 -20.10
C ALA A 17 -3.81 10.68 -19.14
N ILE A 18 -2.68 11.39 -19.12
CA ILE A 18 -1.54 11.06 -18.25
C ILE A 18 -1.94 11.20 -16.78
N THR A 19 -2.56 12.31 -16.38
CA THR A 19 -2.96 12.55 -14.98
C THR A 19 -3.96 11.51 -14.49
N ARG A 20 -4.91 11.07 -15.33
CA ARG A 20 -5.80 9.95 -14.99
C ARG A 20 -5.00 8.67 -14.72
N ILE A 21 -4.04 8.33 -15.58
CA ILE A 21 -3.20 7.14 -15.39
C ILE A 21 -2.37 7.24 -14.10
N LEU A 22 -1.79 8.41 -13.81
CA LEU A 22 -0.99 8.61 -12.59
C LEU A 22 -1.83 8.47 -11.31
N VAL A 23 -3.05 9.03 -11.30
CA VAL A 23 -3.98 8.88 -10.19
C VAL A 23 -4.39 7.42 -10.01
N TRP A 24 -4.76 6.72 -11.09
CA TRP A 24 -5.09 5.30 -11.03
C TRP A 24 -3.94 4.44 -10.51
N ARG A 25 -2.72 4.69 -10.99
CA ARG A 25 -1.50 4.02 -10.49
C ARG A 25 -1.33 4.24 -8.99
N GLN A 26 -1.48 5.48 -8.52
CA GLN A 26 -1.30 5.82 -7.10
C GLN A 26 -2.34 5.14 -6.22
N LEU A 27 -3.61 5.09 -6.67
CA LEU A 27 -4.68 4.40 -5.97
C LEU A 27 -4.43 2.88 -5.91
N LEU A 28 -4.09 2.25 -7.04
CA LEU A 28 -3.80 0.81 -7.08
C LEU A 28 -2.61 0.43 -6.19
N TRP A 29 -1.56 1.25 -6.20
CA TRP A 29 -0.40 1.05 -5.33
C TRP A 29 -0.77 1.17 -3.85
N GLY A 30 -1.55 2.19 -3.49
CA GLY A 30 -2.03 2.39 -2.11
C GLY A 30 -2.90 1.23 -1.62
N THR A 31 -3.91 0.84 -2.40
CA THR A 31 -4.79 -0.29 -2.04
C THR A 31 -4.02 -1.59 -1.85
N ALA A 32 -3.05 -1.87 -2.71
CA ALA A 32 -2.22 -3.06 -2.58
C ALA A 32 -1.32 -2.99 -1.32
N PHE A 33 -0.78 -1.82 -0.99
CA PHE A 33 0.02 -1.62 0.22
C PHE A 33 -0.80 -1.87 1.50
N TYR A 34 -1.98 -1.26 1.61
CA TYR A 34 -2.86 -1.46 2.78
C TYR A 34 -3.41 -2.88 2.88
N GLY A 35 -3.74 -3.52 1.75
CA GLY A 35 -4.20 -4.91 1.74
C GLY A 35 -3.15 -5.89 2.27
N ASN A 36 -1.89 -5.73 1.86
CA ASN A 36 -0.79 -6.56 2.37
C ASN A 36 -0.46 -6.25 3.83
N TYR A 37 -0.60 -5.00 4.26
CA TYR A 37 -0.43 -4.64 5.68
C TYR A 37 -1.35 -5.44 6.60
N VAL A 38 -2.64 -5.53 6.27
CA VAL A 38 -3.63 -6.32 7.05
C VAL A 38 -3.29 -7.81 7.03
N LEU A 39 -2.82 -8.32 5.89
CA LEU A 39 -2.41 -9.72 5.74
C LEU A 39 -1.20 -10.06 6.61
N LEU A 40 -0.20 -9.17 6.64
CA LEU A 40 1.03 -9.35 7.40
C LEU A 40 0.76 -9.41 8.91
N ILE A 41 -0.14 -8.56 9.42
CA ILE A 41 -0.57 -8.56 10.82
C ILE A 41 -1.14 -9.92 11.21
N ARG A 42 -2.08 -10.44 10.40
CA ARG A 42 -2.73 -11.73 10.67
C ARG A 42 -1.74 -12.88 10.64
N TYR A 43 -0.85 -12.88 9.66
CA TYR A 43 0.18 -13.92 9.53
C TYR A 43 1.10 -14.00 10.75
N PHE A 44 1.58 -12.88 11.30
CA PHE A 44 2.47 -12.92 12.47
C PHE A 44 1.80 -13.37 13.77
N LEU A 45 0.51 -13.08 13.94
CA LEU A 45 -0.26 -13.48 15.12
C LEU A 45 -0.68 -14.95 15.09
N ASP A 46 -1.18 -15.42 13.94
CA ASP A 46 -1.81 -16.73 13.83
C ASP A 46 -0.82 -17.86 13.52
N GLU A 47 0.16 -17.64 12.65
CA GLU A 47 1.09 -18.68 12.18
C GLU A 47 2.41 -18.69 12.96
N LEU A 48 2.90 -17.53 13.39
CA LEU A 48 4.22 -17.40 14.02
C LEU A 48 4.16 -17.34 15.55
N HIS A 49 2.94 -17.29 16.13
CA HIS A 49 2.69 -17.15 17.57
C HIS A 49 3.50 -16.01 18.22
N TYR A 50 3.73 -14.90 17.51
CA TYR A 50 4.46 -13.78 18.07
C TYR A 50 3.62 -12.95 19.04
N SER A 51 4.31 -12.33 20.01
CA SER A 51 3.70 -11.33 20.88
C SER A 51 3.24 -10.12 20.05
N GLU A 52 2.16 -9.45 20.48
CA GLU A 52 1.66 -8.24 19.82
C GLU A 52 2.74 -7.15 19.71
N ALA A 53 3.62 -7.05 20.71
CA ALA A 53 4.71 -6.07 20.73
C ALA A 53 5.72 -6.29 19.58
N ASP A 54 6.12 -7.54 19.33
CA ASP A 54 7.06 -7.87 18.26
C ASP A 54 6.44 -7.68 16.86
N THR A 55 5.15 -7.99 16.75
CA THR A 55 4.38 -7.76 15.52
C THR A 55 4.34 -6.28 15.17
N LEU A 56 4.06 -5.39 16.13
CA LEU A 56 4.07 -3.94 15.94
C LEU A 56 5.46 -3.41 15.54
N MET A 57 6.54 -3.98 16.09
CA MET A 57 7.90 -3.60 15.73
C MET A 57 8.23 -3.96 14.27
N MET A 58 7.85 -5.17 13.82
CA MET A 58 8.04 -5.59 12.43
C MET A 58 7.20 -4.76 11.45
N LEU A 59 5.97 -4.42 11.82
CA LEU A 59 5.13 -3.51 11.03
C LEU A 59 5.76 -2.13 10.91
N GLY A 60 6.31 -1.58 12.01
CA GLY A 60 7.03 -0.31 12.00
C GLY A 60 8.24 -0.33 11.06
N ALA A 61 9.02 -1.42 11.07
CA ALA A 61 10.13 -1.61 10.14
C ALA A 61 9.66 -1.64 8.67
N PHE A 62 8.52 -2.27 8.39
CA PHE A 62 7.92 -2.28 7.05
C PHE A 62 7.53 -0.87 6.57
N TRP A 63 6.95 -0.04 7.43
CA TRP A 63 6.65 1.36 7.10
C TRP A 63 7.91 2.20 6.85
N ALA A 64 8.95 2.00 7.66
CA ALA A 64 10.22 2.69 7.50
C ALA A 64 10.94 2.34 6.19
N ALA A 65 10.70 1.14 5.66
CA ALA A 65 11.29 0.71 4.40
C ALA A 65 10.80 1.52 3.19
N GLY A 66 9.55 1.99 3.20
CA GLY A 66 8.95 2.73 2.07
C GLY A 66 9.77 3.96 1.63
N PRO A 67 10.03 4.93 2.52
CA PRO A 67 10.86 6.09 2.22
C PRO A 67 12.29 5.76 1.82
N VAL A 68 12.89 4.73 2.44
CA VAL A 68 14.26 4.29 2.15
C VAL A 68 14.35 3.76 0.72
N PHE A 69 13.43 2.88 0.32
CA PHE A 69 13.36 2.37 -1.05
C PHE A 69 13.01 3.45 -2.07
N ALA A 70 12.17 4.43 -1.69
CA ALA A 70 11.87 5.57 -2.56
C ALA A 70 13.11 6.44 -2.82
N ALA A 71 13.90 6.72 -1.78
CA ALA A 71 15.13 7.50 -1.92
C ALA A 71 16.17 6.79 -2.81
N ILE A 72 16.39 5.50 -2.58
CA ILE A 72 17.30 4.69 -3.39
C ILE A 72 16.78 4.55 -4.83
N GLY A 73 15.49 4.28 -5.00
CA GLY A 73 14.86 4.14 -6.31
C GLY A 73 14.91 5.43 -7.14
N GLY A 74 14.73 6.59 -6.49
CA GLY A 74 14.89 7.91 -7.11
C GLY A 74 16.32 8.13 -7.61
N PHE A 75 17.32 7.86 -6.77
CA PHE A 75 18.73 7.99 -7.15
C PHE A 75 19.12 7.06 -8.32
N VAL A 76 18.59 5.83 -8.34
CA VAL A 76 18.81 4.88 -9.43
C VAL A 76 18.10 5.34 -10.73
N ALA A 77 16.89 5.91 -10.62
CA ALA A 77 16.14 6.41 -11.77
C ALA A 77 16.84 7.60 -12.45
N ASP A 78 17.47 8.47 -11.67
CA ASP A 78 18.16 9.67 -12.16
C ASP A 78 19.46 9.34 -12.91
N ARG A 79 20.14 8.24 -12.54
CA ARG A 79 21.52 7.98 -13.00
C ARG A 79 21.63 6.94 -14.11
N TYR A 80 20.67 6.02 -14.26
CA TYR A 80 20.86 4.84 -15.13
C TYR A 80 19.82 4.63 -16.23
N ILE A 81 18.53 4.87 -16.01
CA ILE A 81 17.50 4.13 -16.76
C ILE A 81 16.34 5.01 -17.30
N GLY A 82 16.19 6.23 -16.79
CA GLY A 82 15.05 7.09 -17.10
C GLY A 82 13.79 6.66 -16.34
N SER A 83 12.98 7.65 -15.94
CA SER A 83 11.87 7.48 -14.97
C SER A 83 10.90 6.34 -15.33
N PHE A 84 10.50 6.21 -16.59
CA PHE A 84 9.53 5.19 -17.02
C PHE A 84 10.04 3.76 -16.88
N ARG A 85 11.30 3.49 -17.20
CA ARG A 85 11.86 2.14 -17.13
C ARG A 85 12.18 1.72 -15.69
N ALA A 86 12.56 2.68 -14.84
CA ALA A 86 12.79 2.43 -13.41
C ALA A 86 11.48 2.02 -12.70
N ILE A 87 10.36 2.66 -13.06
CA ILE A 87 9.03 2.33 -12.52
C ILE A 87 8.65 0.87 -12.84
N CYS A 88 8.89 0.38 -14.06
CA CYS A 88 8.60 -1.00 -14.43
C CYS A 88 9.38 -2.02 -13.59
N ILE A 89 10.68 -1.77 -13.36
CA ILE A 89 11.52 -2.66 -12.53
C ILE A 89 11.01 -2.65 -11.08
N GLY A 90 10.71 -1.47 -10.52
CA GLY A 90 10.16 -1.34 -9.18
C GLY A 90 8.84 -2.12 -9.00
N TYR A 91 7.92 -2.01 -9.96
CA TYR A 91 6.67 -2.78 -9.92
C TYR A 91 6.88 -4.28 -10.02
N SER A 92 7.82 -4.75 -10.83
CA SER A 92 8.09 -6.19 -10.95
C SER A 92 8.54 -6.79 -9.61
N VAL A 93 9.48 -6.15 -8.93
CA VAL A 93 9.95 -6.57 -7.60
C VAL A 93 8.81 -6.51 -6.58
N TYR A 94 7.98 -5.46 -6.64
CA TYR A 94 6.82 -5.32 -5.77
C TYR A 94 5.79 -6.44 -5.97
N THR A 95 5.48 -6.79 -7.23
CA THR A 95 4.57 -7.90 -7.53
C THR A 95 5.11 -9.25 -7.07
N ILE A 96 6.43 -9.47 -7.16
CA ILE A 96 7.05 -10.70 -6.67
C ILE A 96 6.93 -10.80 -5.14
N GLY A 97 7.20 -9.70 -4.43
CA GLY A 97 7.04 -9.66 -2.97
C GLY A 97 5.60 -9.96 -2.53
N PHE A 98 4.62 -9.33 -3.18
CA PHE A 98 3.20 -9.58 -2.89
C PHE A 98 2.73 -10.96 -3.32
N PHE A 99 3.25 -11.50 -4.41
CA PHE A 99 2.98 -12.87 -4.79
C PHE A 99 3.53 -13.84 -3.74
N LEU A 100 4.72 -13.59 -3.19
CA LEU A 100 5.32 -14.43 -2.15
C LEU A 100 4.55 -14.37 -0.82
N LEU A 101 4.09 -13.18 -0.42
CA LEU A 101 3.26 -13.01 0.78
C LEU A 101 1.86 -13.61 0.60
N GLY A 102 1.22 -13.33 -0.53
CA GLY A 102 0.00 -14.01 -0.95
C GLY A 102 0.21 -15.51 -1.07
N ALA A 103 1.44 -15.95 -1.33
CA ALA A 103 1.77 -17.35 -1.41
C ALA A 103 1.79 -18.08 -0.07
N GLY A 104 2.49 -17.48 0.90
CA GLY A 104 2.42 -17.96 2.29
C GLY A 104 0.98 -17.98 2.79
N ALA A 105 0.21 -16.93 2.47
CA ALA A 105 -1.19 -16.83 2.87
C ALA A 105 -2.15 -17.76 2.11
N TYR A 106 -1.91 -18.12 0.84
CA TYR A 106 -2.82 -19.03 0.11
C TYR A 106 -2.83 -20.43 0.70
N THR A 107 -1.73 -20.83 1.35
CA THR A 107 -1.58 -22.16 1.95
C THR A 107 -2.59 -22.36 3.09
N LEU A 108 -3.18 -21.25 3.59
CA LEU A 108 -4.27 -21.17 4.56
C LEU A 108 -5.66 -21.36 3.92
N SER A 109 -5.78 -22.20 2.87
CA SER A 109 -6.98 -22.30 2.02
C SER A 109 -8.32 -22.25 2.79
N ILE A 110 -9.02 -21.09 2.65
CA ILE A 110 -10.48 -20.82 2.71
C ILE A 110 -11.07 -20.65 4.13
N PRO A 111 -11.72 -19.51 4.53
CA PRO A 111 -12.29 -18.42 3.74
C PRO A 111 -11.95 -16.98 4.20
N LEU A 112 -11.57 -16.13 3.25
CA LEU A 112 -11.66 -14.66 3.35
C LEU A 112 -13.11 -14.13 3.33
N SER A 113 -14.12 -14.99 3.52
CA SER A 113 -15.55 -14.63 3.47
C SER A 113 -16.21 -14.38 4.84
N ILE A 114 -15.48 -14.48 5.96
CA ILE A 114 -16.01 -14.17 7.31
C ILE A 114 -15.72 -12.73 7.76
N PHE A 115 -14.66 -12.06 7.30
CA PHE A 115 -14.33 -10.69 7.74
C PHE A 115 -15.35 -9.62 7.31
N PHE A 116 -16.22 -9.88 6.31
CA PHE A 116 -17.35 -8.98 6.00
C PHE A 116 -18.65 -9.34 6.74
N ARG A 117 -18.68 -10.45 7.50
CA ARG A 117 -19.88 -10.87 8.25
C ARG A 117 -19.88 -10.42 9.71
N CYS A 118 -18.82 -9.75 10.19
CA CYS A 118 -18.77 -9.15 11.52
C CYS A 118 -17.96 -7.84 11.53
N SER A 119 -18.56 -6.73 11.10
CA SER A 119 -18.17 -5.41 11.62
C SER A 119 -19.39 -4.48 11.75
N ASP A 120 -20.46 -5.01 12.33
CA ASP A 120 -21.38 -4.20 13.14
C ASP A 120 -20.76 -3.81 14.51
N ARG A 121 -19.45 -4.05 14.73
CA ARG A 121 -18.75 -3.73 16.00
C ARG A 121 -17.34 -3.14 15.90
N LEU A 122 -16.74 -2.92 14.74
CA LEU A 122 -15.42 -2.27 14.64
C LEU A 122 -15.45 -1.08 13.67
N CYS A 123 -15.99 0.02 14.17
CA CYS A 123 -15.51 1.36 13.85
C CYS A 123 -14.01 1.45 14.19
N PRO A 124 -13.10 1.73 13.25
CA PRO A 124 -11.68 1.89 13.56
C PRO A 124 -11.31 3.24 14.21
N TRP A 125 -12.28 4.10 14.52
CA TRP A 125 -12.02 5.35 15.25
C TRP A 125 -12.10 5.21 16.79
N ALA A 126 -12.37 4.00 17.32
CA ALA A 126 -12.55 3.79 18.75
C ALA A 126 -11.25 3.44 19.54
N ILE A 127 -10.07 3.42 18.93
CA ILE A 127 -8.79 3.13 19.65
C ILE A 127 -8.29 4.35 20.49
N ILE A 128 -9.03 5.46 20.55
CA ILE A 128 -8.65 6.63 21.37
C ILE A 128 -9.46 6.78 22.68
N ASP A 129 -10.27 5.80 23.10
CA ASP A 129 -10.91 5.86 24.42
C ASP A 129 -10.68 4.57 25.21
N GLN A 130 -9.47 4.44 25.76
CA GLN A 130 -9.29 3.70 27.01
C GLN A 130 -8.74 4.65 28.07
N PRO A 131 -9.59 5.50 28.70
CA PRO A 131 -9.26 6.04 29.99
C PRO A 131 -9.70 5.00 31.04
N ASN A 132 -8.72 4.38 31.70
CA ASN A 132 -8.74 4.03 33.11
C ASN A 132 -10.12 3.75 33.76
N GLY A 133 -10.45 2.49 34.08
CA GLY A 133 -11.66 2.20 34.85
C GLY A 133 -11.78 0.78 35.36
N ILE A 134 -11.48 0.61 36.65
CA ILE A 134 -11.59 -0.60 37.47
C ILE A 134 -13.07 -0.96 37.74
N THR A 135 -13.36 -2.27 37.88
CA THR A 135 -14.51 -2.94 38.55
C THR A 135 -15.95 -2.75 38.06
N GLY A 136 -16.65 -3.89 38.04
CA GLY A 136 -18.10 -4.06 37.97
C GLY A 136 -18.45 -5.54 37.85
#